data_AF-A0A4D7HBJ6-F1
#
_entry.id   AF-A0A4D7HBJ6-F1
#
_cell.length_a   1.000
_cell.length_b   1.000
_cell.length_c   1.000
_cell.angle_alpha   90.00
_cell.angle_beta   90.00
_cell.angle_gamma   90.00
#
_symmetry.space_group_name_H-M   'P 1'
#
loop_
_entity.id
_entity.type
_entity.pdbx_description
1 polymer ?
#
loop_
_entity_poly.entity_id
_entity_poly.type
_entity_poly.pdbx_seq_one_letter_code
_entity_poly.pdbx_strand_id
1 'polypeptide(L)'
;MSQSQLGDDDLFGEAAAEMREDVEQHLSAARETLPEGDDIWETEADNVLGVLNGLRSALDTGDAEDHLRQAKKWYTIGERADAFEDADDLADAIEEVEELLEQITEAHANVGELASTVPQLRGALDEAHEEADTSEEAEADDEDEEDETEADDEDEDDETEADDEDEDDEEDDEDEE
;
A
#
# COMPACT_ATOMS: atom_id res chain seq x y z
N MET A 1 18.41 12.46 62.67
CA MET A 1 18.68 12.47 61.22
C MET A 1 17.36 12.27 60.50
N SER A 2 16.62 13.35 60.23
CA SER A 2 15.29 13.34 59.57
C SER A 2 15.25 14.33 58.40
N GLN A 3 16.41 14.68 57.85
CA GLN A 3 16.56 15.68 56.78
C GLN A 3 17.01 15.08 55.45
N SER A 4 17.16 13.75 55.34
CA SER A 4 17.51 13.08 54.06
C SER A 4 16.28 12.52 53.34
N GLN A 5 15.29 11.98 54.07
CA GLN A 5 14.10 11.36 53.44
C GLN A 5 13.20 12.36 52.68
N LEU A 6 13.14 13.63 53.13
CA LEU A 6 12.27 14.63 52.50
C LEU A 6 12.79 15.10 51.13
N GLY A 7 14.10 14.94 50.84
CA GLY A 7 14.66 15.29 49.54
C GLY A 7 14.69 14.13 48.54
N ASP A 8 14.63 12.90 49.04
CA ASP A 8 14.51 11.69 48.22
C ASP A 8 13.08 11.53 47.68
N ASP A 9 12.04 11.72 48.51
CA ASP A 9 10.62 11.61 48.09
C ASP A 9 10.25 12.58 46.95
N ASP A 10 10.65 13.86 47.04
CA ASP A 10 10.44 14.84 45.98
C ASP A 10 11.18 14.48 44.67
N LEU A 11 12.35 13.83 44.75
CA LEU A 11 13.13 13.41 43.58
C LEU A 11 12.53 12.16 42.90
N PHE A 12 11.99 11.21 43.67
CA PHE A 12 11.28 10.07 43.13
C PHE A 12 9.95 10.46 42.48
N GLY A 13 9.25 11.45 43.05
CA GLY A 13 8.04 12.02 42.44
C GLY A 13 8.30 12.73 41.11
N GLU A 14 9.39 13.49 41.00
CA GLU A 14 9.78 14.14 39.74
C GLU A 14 10.11 13.10 38.66
N ALA A 15 10.89 12.06 39.00
CA ALA A 15 11.22 10.99 38.07
C ALA A 15 9.98 10.18 37.64
N ALA A 16 9.02 9.97 38.55
CA ALA A 16 7.73 9.36 38.24
C ALA A 16 6.91 10.20 37.25
N ALA A 17 6.87 11.51 37.46
CA ALA A 17 6.19 12.44 36.55
C ALA A 17 6.84 12.46 35.16
N GLU A 18 8.18 12.48 35.10
CA GLU A 18 8.94 12.41 33.83
C GLU A 18 8.65 11.11 33.07
N MET A 19 8.67 9.96 33.76
CA MET A 19 8.35 8.66 33.15
C MET A 19 6.92 8.60 32.60
N ARG A 20 5.97 9.26 33.28
CA ARG A 20 4.59 9.38 32.79
C ARG A 20 4.50 10.28 31.57
N GLU A 21 5.15 11.43 31.62
CA GLU A 21 5.21 12.37 30.50
C GLU A 21 5.81 11.72 29.24
N ASP A 22 6.85 10.89 29.39
CA ASP A 22 7.42 10.13 28.27
C ASP A 22 6.41 9.17 27.61
N VAL A 23 5.60 8.47 28.42
CA VAL A 23 4.53 7.59 27.89
C VAL A 23 3.49 8.42 27.15
N GLU A 24 3.00 9.50 27.76
CA GLU A 24 1.97 10.37 27.20
C GLU A 24 2.46 11.05 25.90
N GLN A 25 3.72 11.47 25.86
CA GLN A 25 4.34 12.05 24.66
C GLN A 25 4.38 11.06 23.51
N HIS A 26 4.80 9.82 23.76
CA HIS A 26 4.80 8.78 22.74
C HIS A 26 3.39 8.39 22.28
N LEU A 27 2.40 8.39 23.18
CA LEU A 27 1.00 8.17 22.81
C LEU A 27 0.43 9.31 21.96
N SER A 28 0.78 10.57 22.27
CA SER A 28 0.42 11.72 21.42
C SER A 28 1.04 11.57 20.03
N ALA A 29 2.34 11.31 19.97
CA ALA A 29 3.06 11.16 18.70
C ALA A 29 2.50 10.01 17.85
N ALA A 30 2.10 8.89 18.48
CA ALA A 30 1.44 7.81 17.77
C ALA A 30 0.12 8.29 17.13
N ARG A 31 -0.74 8.97 17.91
CA ARG A 31 -2.03 9.48 17.41
C ARG A 31 -1.88 10.56 16.33
N GLU A 32 -0.90 11.45 16.46
CA GLU A 32 -0.60 12.50 15.48
C GLU A 32 -0.05 11.95 14.15
N THR A 33 0.49 10.73 14.17
CA THR A 33 1.01 10.06 12.97
C THR A 33 -0.06 9.26 12.23
N LEU A 34 -1.17 8.93 12.90
CA LEU A 34 -2.29 8.23 12.27
C LEU A 34 -2.98 9.13 11.22
N PRO A 35 -3.47 8.53 10.11
CA PRO A 35 -4.21 9.29 9.10
C PRO A 35 -5.48 9.88 9.70
N GLU A 36 -5.86 11.09 9.27
CA GLU A 36 -7.13 11.68 9.67
C GLU A 36 -8.29 10.96 8.94
N GLY A 37 -9.46 10.96 9.57
CA GLY A 37 -10.63 10.30 8.99
C GLY A 37 -11.03 10.88 7.64
N ASP A 38 -10.84 12.19 7.44
CA ASP A 38 -11.14 12.88 6.19
C ASP A 38 -10.17 12.47 5.06
N ASP A 39 -8.89 12.26 5.35
CA ASP A 39 -7.86 11.87 4.37
C ASP A 39 -8.22 10.55 3.65
N ILE A 40 -8.89 9.64 4.35
CA ILE A 40 -9.34 8.35 3.80
C ILE A 40 -10.42 8.54 2.72
N TRP A 41 -11.29 9.55 2.88
CA TRP A 41 -12.41 9.81 1.98
C TRP A 41 -12.04 10.69 0.78
N GLU A 42 -10.96 11.46 0.87
CA GLU A 42 -10.55 12.43 -0.16
C GLU A 42 -9.70 11.82 -1.30
N THR A 43 -9.62 10.49 -1.41
CA THR A 43 -8.86 9.84 -2.49
C THR A 43 -9.51 10.06 -3.86
N GLU A 44 -8.81 10.76 -4.77
CA GLU A 44 -9.26 11.06 -6.14
C GLU A 44 -8.55 10.20 -7.20
N ALA A 45 -9.31 9.43 -7.98
CA ALA A 45 -8.81 8.74 -9.17
C ALA A 45 -9.95 8.36 -10.13
N ASP A 46 -9.66 8.35 -11.44
CA ASP A 46 -10.62 8.03 -12.50
C ASP A 46 -10.85 6.53 -12.74
N ASN A 47 -10.11 5.67 -12.03
CA ASN A 47 -10.19 4.23 -12.19
C ASN A 47 -10.05 3.50 -10.83
N VAL A 48 -10.61 2.29 -10.76
CA VAL A 48 -10.67 1.50 -9.53
C VAL A 48 -9.29 1.22 -8.93
N LEU A 49 -8.28 0.92 -9.75
CA LEU A 49 -6.93 0.67 -9.26
C LEU A 49 -6.29 1.94 -8.68
N GLY A 50 -6.55 3.10 -9.28
CA GLY A 50 -6.13 4.39 -8.74
C GLY A 50 -6.73 4.64 -7.36
N VAL A 51 -8.05 4.41 -7.21
CA VAL A 51 -8.73 4.57 -5.91
C VAL A 51 -8.18 3.60 -4.87
N LEU A 52 -7.98 2.32 -5.23
CA LEU A 52 -7.45 1.32 -4.31
C LEU A 52 -6.01 1.61 -3.88
N ASN A 53 -5.15 2.06 -4.80
CA ASN A 53 -3.78 2.44 -4.46
C ASN A 53 -3.73 3.73 -3.63
N GLY A 54 -4.61 4.70 -3.91
CA GLY A 54 -4.74 5.90 -3.09
C GLY A 54 -5.22 5.57 -1.68
N LEU A 55 -6.28 4.77 -1.55
CA LEU A 55 -6.78 4.30 -0.26
C LEU A 55 -5.71 3.51 0.51
N ARG A 56 -4.95 2.65 -0.19
CA ARG A 56 -3.82 1.94 0.41
C ARG A 56 -2.79 2.91 0.99
N SER A 57 -2.42 3.95 0.25
CA SER A 57 -1.48 4.95 0.75
C SER A 57 -2.07 5.78 1.90
N ALA A 58 -3.37 6.07 1.88
CA ALA A 58 -4.05 6.84 2.93
C ALA A 58 -4.19 6.04 4.25
N LEU A 59 -4.14 4.71 4.20
CA LEU A 59 -4.16 3.84 5.38
C LEU A 59 -2.76 3.52 5.91
N ASP A 60 -1.70 4.14 5.38
CA ASP A 60 -0.35 3.97 5.91
C ASP A 60 -0.25 4.63 7.30
N THR A 61 0.23 3.89 8.29
CA THR A 61 0.31 4.34 9.69
C THR A 61 1.63 5.03 10.02
N GLY A 62 2.56 5.16 9.07
CA GLY A 62 3.88 5.74 9.28
C GLY A 62 4.61 5.16 10.50
N ASP A 63 5.15 6.06 11.33
CA ASP A 63 5.89 5.74 12.57
C ASP A 63 4.99 5.48 13.79
N ALA A 64 3.65 5.43 13.64
CA ALA A 64 2.74 5.28 14.76
C ALA A 64 2.97 3.97 15.56
N GLU A 65 3.27 2.87 14.88
CA GLU A 65 3.62 1.60 15.52
C GLU A 65 4.90 1.70 16.36
N ASP A 66 5.89 2.45 15.88
CA ASP A 66 7.15 2.67 16.57
C ASP A 66 6.94 3.51 17.83
N HIS A 67 6.13 4.57 17.74
CA HIS A 67 5.73 5.38 18.89
C HIS A 67 4.97 4.57 19.94
N LEU A 68 3.98 3.74 19.54
CA LEU A 68 3.27 2.84 20.45
C LEU A 68 4.25 1.88 21.15
N ARG A 69 5.22 1.33 20.43
CA ARG A 69 6.23 0.43 21.02
C ARG A 69 7.07 1.16 22.08
N GLN A 70 7.43 2.43 21.86
CA GLN A 70 8.14 3.21 22.87
C GLN A 70 7.26 3.53 24.07
N ALA A 71 5.98 3.90 23.87
CA ALA A 71 5.03 4.10 24.96
C ALA A 71 4.90 2.84 25.83
N LYS A 72 4.69 1.67 25.22
CA LYS A 72 4.61 0.37 25.91
C LYS A 72 5.89 0.04 26.68
N LYS A 73 7.05 0.37 26.11
CA LYS A 73 8.35 0.18 26.75
C LYS A 73 8.49 1.05 28.00
N TRP A 74 8.24 2.35 27.89
CA TRP A 74 8.33 3.28 29.02
C TRP A 74 7.33 2.95 30.11
N TYR A 75 6.09 2.63 29.73
CA TYR A 75 5.05 2.15 30.63
C TYR A 75 5.51 0.91 31.41
N THR A 76 6.05 -0.10 30.71
CA THR A 76 6.55 -1.32 31.36
C THR A 76 7.74 -1.05 32.29
N ILE A 77 8.61 -0.08 31.95
CA ILE A 77 9.74 0.31 32.80
C ILE A 77 9.21 1.03 34.06
N GLY A 78 8.27 1.97 33.91
CA GLY A 78 7.66 2.70 35.01
C GLY A 78 6.89 1.79 35.98
N GLU A 79 6.07 0.88 35.46
CA GLU A 79 5.35 -0.12 36.24
C GLU A 79 6.30 -0.99 37.07
N ARG A 80 7.39 -1.47 36.47
CA ARG A 80 8.39 -2.30 37.18
C ARG A 80 9.17 -1.52 38.24
N ALA A 81 9.27 -0.20 38.07
CA ALA A 81 9.94 0.69 38.99
C ALA A 81 9.00 1.17 40.12
N ASP A 82 7.73 0.77 40.12
CA ASP A 82 6.68 1.30 41.02
C ASP A 82 6.61 2.84 40.90
N ALA A 83 6.82 3.36 39.69
CA ALA A 83 6.91 4.79 39.42
C ALA A 83 5.52 5.45 39.34
N PHE A 84 4.47 4.69 39.02
CA PHE A 84 3.13 5.23 38.87
C PHE A 84 2.32 5.02 40.15
N GLU A 85 1.68 6.08 40.64
CA GLU A 85 0.69 5.97 41.72
C GLU A 85 -0.64 5.38 41.22
N ASP A 86 -0.96 5.65 39.95
CA ASP A 86 -2.10 5.13 39.18
C ASP A 86 -1.70 5.11 37.69
N ALA A 87 -1.76 3.94 37.06
CA ALA A 87 -1.34 3.73 35.68
C ALA A 87 -2.45 3.13 34.80
N ASP A 88 -3.66 2.93 35.36
CA ASP A 88 -4.76 2.27 34.65
C ASP A 88 -5.16 3.08 33.41
N ASP A 89 -5.15 4.41 33.51
CA ASP A 89 -5.47 5.30 32.39
C ASP A 89 -4.44 5.24 31.25
N LEU A 90 -3.16 5.04 31.57
CA LEU A 90 -2.11 4.85 30.57
C LEU A 90 -2.24 3.50 29.89
N ALA A 91 -2.60 2.45 30.64
CA ALA A 91 -2.85 1.13 30.09
C ALA A 91 -4.03 1.16 29.11
N ASP A 92 -5.16 1.77 29.51
CA ASP A 92 -6.34 1.94 28.66
C ASP A 92 -6.00 2.74 27.39
N ALA A 93 -5.23 3.83 27.51
CA ALA A 93 -4.82 4.64 26.37
C ALA A 93 -3.86 3.91 25.41
N ILE A 94 -3.01 3.04 25.93
CA ILE A 94 -2.14 2.15 25.12
C ILE A 94 -2.98 1.13 24.35
N GLU A 95 -3.94 0.49 25.02
CA GLU A 95 -4.82 -0.51 24.42
C GLU A 95 -5.68 0.10 23.30
N GLU A 96 -6.26 1.29 23.54
CA GLU A 96 -7.03 2.02 22.53
C GLU A 96 -6.22 2.29 21.25
N VAL A 97 -4.99 2.78 21.39
CA VAL A 97 -4.11 3.07 20.24
C VAL A 97 -3.67 1.78 19.54
N GLU A 98 -3.41 0.71 20.29
CA GLU A 98 -3.07 -0.61 19.74
C GLU A 98 -4.21 -1.20 18.93
N GLU A 99 -5.44 -1.21 19.46
CA GLU A 99 -6.63 -1.69 18.75
C GLU A 99 -6.90 -0.89 17.48
N LEU A 100 -6.70 0.44 17.53
CA LEU A 100 -6.89 1.29 16.36
C LEU A 100 -5.84 1.00 15.28
N LEU A 101 -4.57 0.84 15.65
CA LEU A 101 -3.50 0.46 14.73
C LEU A 101 -3.75 -0.89 14.08
N GLU A 102 -4.19 -1.89 14.86
CA GLU A 102 -4.52 -3.21 14.33
C GLU A 102 -5.63 -3.12 13.27
N GLN A 103 -6.69 -2.35 13.53
CA GLN A 103 -7.78 -2.14 12.58
C GLN A 103 -7.33 -1.45 11.29
N ILE A 104 -6.48 -0.43 11.39
CA ILE A 104 -5.96 0.28 10.21
C ILE A 104 -5.05 -0.65 9.40
N THR A 105 -4.14 -1.37 10.05
CA THR A 105 -3.23 -2.32 9.38
C THR A 105 -3.98 -3.48 8.72
N GLU A 106 -5.04 -3.99 9.37
CA GLU A 106 -5.93 -4.99 8.76
C GLU A 106 -6.64 -4.42 7.51
N ALA A 107 -7.19 -3.22 7.61
CA ALA A 107 -7.81 -2.55 6.47
C ALA A 107 -6.81 -2.33 5.31
N HIS A 108 -5.61 -1.87 5.62
CA HIS A 108 -4.53 -1.68 4.65
C HIS A 108 -4.16 -3.00 3.93
N ALA A 109 -4.07 -4.11 4.67
CA ALA A 109 -3.82 -5.43 4.10
C ALA A 109 -4.96 -5.89 3.18
N ASN A 110 -6.22 -5.71 3.61
CA ASN A 110 -7.40 -6.06 2.82
C ASN A 110 -7.46 -5.27 1.50
N VAL A 111 -7.16 -3.97 1.53
CA VAL A 111 -7.09 -3.14 0.32
C VAL A 111 -5.95 -3.59 -0.59
N GLY A 112 -4.79 -3.96 -0.03
CA GLY A 112 -3.67 -4.51 -0.78
C GLY A 112 -4.01 -5.83 -1.49
N GLU A 113 -4.73 -6.73 -0.82
CA GLU A 113 -5.24 -7.96 -1.42
C GLU A 113 -6.21 -7.65 -2.56
N LEU A 114 -7.19 -6.77 -2.32
CA LEU A 114 -8.17 -6.38 -3.33
C LEU A 114 -7.51 -5.74 -4.57
N ALA A 115 -6.51 -4.88 -4.37
CA ALA A 115 -5.73 -4.26 -5.44
C ALA A 115 -4.98 -5.30 -6.30
N SER A 116 -4.63 -6.46 -5.73
CA SER A 116 -4.01 -7.59 -6.44
C SER A 116 -5.04 -8.45 -7.17
N THR A 117 -6.20 -8.72 -6.56
CA THR A 117 -7.25 -9.58 -7.13
C THR A 117 -7.99 -8.94 -8.31
N VAL A 118 -8.23 -7.62 -8.28
CA VAL A 118 -8.99 -6.93 -9.34
C VAL A 118 -8.35 -7.06 -10.74
N PRO A 119 -7.03 -6.84 -10.93
CA PRO A 119 -6.38 -7.07 -12.23
C PRO A 119 -6.48 -8.52 -12.72
N GLN A 120 -6.37 -9.50 -11.81
CA GLN A 120 -6.45 -10.92 -12.15
C GLN A 120 -7.85 -11.29 -12.64
N LEU A 121 -8.88 -10.77 -11.96
CA LEU A 121 -10.28 -10.94 -12.38
C LEU A 121 -10.53 -10.32 -13.76
N ARG A 122 -9.99 -9.13 -14.02
CA ARG A 122 -10.08 -8.51 -15.34
C ARG A 122 -9.48 -9.40 -16.43
N GLY A 123 -8.26 -9.90 -16.22
CA GLY A 123 -7.62 -10.79 -17.19
C GLY A 123 -8.42 -12.07 -17.47
N ALA A 124 -8.97 -12.69 -16.42
CA ALA A 124 -9.82 -13.88 -16.58
C ALA A 124 -11.14 -13.59 -17.33
N LEU A 125 -11.68 -12.38 -17.20
CA LEU A 125 -12.88 -11.96 -17.95
C LEU A 125 -12.55 -11.67 -19.41
N ASP A 126 -11.42 -11.01 -19.67
CA ASP A 126 -10.94 -10.71 -21.03
C ASP A 126 -10.68 -12.04 -21.80
N GLU A 127 -9.98 -13.00 -21.18
CA GLU A 127 -9.73 -14.34 -21.76
C GLU A 127 -11.04 -15.12 -22.03
N ALA A 128 -11.97 -15.11 -21.08
CA ALA A 128 -13.27 -15.76 -21.28
C ALA A 128 -14.11 -15.14 -22.41
N HIS A 129 -13.90 -13.85 -22.72
CA HIS A 129 -14.58 -13.20 -23.84
C HIS A 129 -13.89 -13.52 -25.16
N GLU A 130 -12.56 -13.49 -25.22
CA GLU A 130 -11.77 -13.87 -26.40
C GLU A 130 -12.03 -15.32 -26.84
N GLU A 131 -12.16 -16.26 -25.90
CA GLU A 131 -12.54 -17.65 -26.18
C GLU A 131 -13.95 -17.77 -26.79
N ALA A 132 -14.88 -16.89 -26.36
CA ALA A 132 -16.24 -16.87 -26.88
C ALA A 132 -16.30 -16.30 -28.30
N ASP A 133 -15.60 -15.19 -28.57
CA ASP A 133 -15.52 -14.58 -29.91
C ASP A 133 -14.83 -15.53 -30.91
N THR A 134 -13.76 -16.23 -30.48
CA THR A 134 -13.05 -17.21 -31.34
C THR A 134 -13.92 -18.43 -31.66
N SER A 135 -14.82 -18.83 -30.75
CA SER A 135 -15.76 -19.94 -30.98
C SER A 135 -16.89 -19.58 -31.97
N GLU A 136 -17.21 -18.30 -32.13
CA GLU A 136 -18.21 -17.83 -33.10
C GLU A 136 -17.64 -17.71 -34.53
N GLU A 137 -16.34 -17.41 -34.69
CA GLU A 137 -15.69 -17.39 -36.02
C GLU A 137 -15.35 -18.79 -36.57
N ALA A 138 -15.12 -19.78 -35.72
CA ALA A 138 -14.79 -21.15 -36.14
C ALA A 138 -16.00 -21.93 -36.74
N GLU A 139 -17.23 -21.46 -36.53
CA GLU A 139 -18.46 -22.07 -37.07
C GLU A 139 -18.88 -21.45 -38.43
N ALA A 140 -18.07 -20.55 -38.99
CA ALA A 140 -18.36 -19.85 -40.25
C ALA A 140 -17.55 -20.35 -41.47
N ASP A 141 -16.67 -21.35 -41.31
CA ASP A 141 -15.73 -21.81 -42.36
C ASP A 141 -16.03 -23.24 -42.91
N ASP A 142 -17.14 -23.89 -42.50
CA ASP A 142 -17.49 -25.28 -42.92
C ASP A 142 -18.66 -25.33 -43.94
N GLU A 143 -18.75 -24.36 -44.86
CA GLU A 143 -19.66 -24.42 -46.02
C GLU A 143 -19.02 -23.81 -47.29
N ASP A 144 -17.94 -24.41 -47.84
CA ASP A 144 -17.65 -24.35 -49.30
C ASP A 144 -16.45 -25.27 -49.70
N GLU A 145 -16.62 -26.59 -49.61
CA GLU A 145 -15.95 -27.53 -50.51
C GLU A 145 -16.99 -28.06 -51.52
N GLU A 146 -16.89 -27.64 -52.79
CA GLU A 146 -17.09 -28.42 -54.03
C GLU A 146 -17.38 -27.51 -55.25
N ASP A 147 -16.35 -27.10 -56.01
CA ASP A 147 -16.32 -27.35 -57.46
C ASP A 147 -14.90 -27.16 -58.04
N GLU A 148 -14.30 -28.26 -58.49
CA GLU A 148 -13.09 -28.27 -59.31
C GLU A 148 -13.45 -27.95 -60.76
N THR A 149 -12.67 -27.10 -61.46
CA THR A 149 -12.05 -27.44 -62.76
C THR A 149 -11.35 -26.25 -63.46
N GLU A 150 -10.04 -26.42 -63.62
CA GLU A 150 -9.22 -26.24 -64.84
C GLU A 150 -8.90 -24.84 -65.41
N ALA A 151 -7.58 -24.60 -65.42
CA ALA A 151 -6.74 -24.13 -66.54
C ALA A 151 -6.40 -22.64 -66.71
N ASP A 152 -5.13 -22.34 -66.36
CA ASP A 152 -4.07 -21.84 -67.25
C ASP A 152 -4.26 -20.49 -67.95
N ASP A 153 -3.48 -19.49 -67.56
CA ASP A 153 -2.58 -18.79 -68.50
C ASP A 153 -1.54 -17.97 -67.71
N GLU A 154 -0.29 -18.08 -68.19
CA GLU A 154 0.96 -17.55 -67.66
C GLU A 154 1.13 -16.05 -68.01
N ASP A 155 1.87 -15.29 -67.20
CA ASP A 155 2.75 -14.17 -67.60
C ASP A 155 3.33 -13.57 -66.30
N GLU A 156 4.57 -13.91 -65.90
CA GLU A 156 5.81 -13.14 -66.20
C GLU A 156 5.60 -11.63 -65.95
N ASP A 157 6.14 -11.08 -64.87
CA ASP A 157 7.42 -10.36 -64.81
C ASP A 157 7.22 -9.36 -63.64
N ASP A 158 8.14 -8.88 -62.82
CA ASP A 158 9.60 -8.85 -62.75
C ASP A 158 9.91 -7.92 -61.54
N GLU A 159 11.18 -7.83 -61.15
CA GLU A 159 11.76 -6.77 -60.31
C GLU A 159 11.63 -6.87 -58.78
N THR A 160 12.57 -7.65 -58.26
CA THR A 160 13.31 -7.40 -57.02
C THR A 160 13.75 -5.94 -56.84
N GLU A 161 13.56 -5.35 -55.67
CA GLU A 161 14.54 -4.45 -55.06
C GLU A 161 14.46 -4.65 -53.54
N ALA A 162 15.52 -5.23 -52.99
CA ALA A 162 15.86 -5.20 -51.59
C ALA A 162 16.69 -3.93 -51.35
N ASP A 163 16.36 -3.17 -50.32
CA ASP A 163 17.34 -2.29 -49.68
C ASP A 163 17.00 -2.21 -48.19
N ASP A 164 17.79 -2.98 -47.43
CA ASP A 164 18.17 -2.75 -46.04
C ASP A 164 18.52 -1.27 -45.82
N GLU A 165 18.18 -0.72 -44.66
CA GLU A 165 19.15 -0.07 -43.74
C GLU A 165 18.40 0.41 -42.48
N ASP A 166 18.55 -0.39 -41.42
CA ASP A 166 18.58 0.06 -40.02
C ASP A 166 19.65 1.15 -39.87
N GLU A 167 19.40 2.20 -39.07
CA GLU A 167 20.38 2.71 -38.11
C GLU A 167 19.77 3.71 -37.10
N ASP A 168 20.00 3.38 -35.84
CA ASP A 168 19.85 4.08 -34.56
C ASP A 168 20.34 5.54 -34.57
N ASP A 169 19.68 6.48 -33.87
CA ASP A 169 19.90 6.91 -32.47
C ASP A 169 21.20 7.73 -32.23
N GLU A 170 21.09 8.68 -31.30
CA GLU A 170 22.10 9.63 -30.76
C GLU A 170 22.30 10.99 -31.46
N GLU A 171 21.85 12.07 -30.81
CA GLU A 171 22.71 13.00 -30.03
C GLU A 171 21.85 14.16 -29.47
N ASP A 172 21.55 14.11 -28.17
CA ASP A 172 20.99 15.22 -27.38
C ASP A 172 21.93 15.46 -26.20
N ASP A 173 22.89 16.38 -26.39
CA ASP A 173 23.77 16.92 -25.36
C ASP A 173 23.79 18.46 -25.51
N GLU A 174 22.78 19.13 -24.94
CA GLU A 174 22.84 20.56 -24.62
C GLU A 174 23.02 20.74 -23.10
N ASP A 175 24.29 20.72 -22.67
CA ASP A 175 24.75 21.26 -21.38
C ASP A 175 24.53 22.79 -21.38
N GLU A 176 23.55 23.28 -20.61
CA GLU A 176 23.42 24.70 -20.24
C GLU A 176 24.09 24.98 -18.89
N GLU A 177 24.88 26.06 -18.87
CA GLU A 177 25.76 26.57 -17.81
C GLU A 177 25.09 27.04 -16.50
#